data_AF-A0A929SMJ6-F1
#
_entry.id   AF-A0A929SMJ6-F1
#
_cell.length_a   1.000
_cell.length_b   1.000
_cell.length_c   1.000
_cell.angle_alpha   90.00
_cell.angle_beta   90.00
_cell.angle_gamma   90.00
#
_symmetry.space_group_name_H-M   'P 1'
#
loop_
_entity.id
_entity.type
_entity.pdbx_description
1 polymer ?
#
loop_
_entity_poly.entity_id
_entity_poly.type
_entity_poly.pdbx_seq_one_letter_code
_entity_poly.pdbx_strand_id
1 'polypeptide(L)'
;MSVRENSLRIYDTKRTFFSKIGSTFSKIFEPTREGINNLIINSKRNNVLKGFKACQNVKDQKKAIADRNFEMYYSLYMDAIDDLIINTIYKKVRNNVASEFEKDAMGRYYNIIHLKEDDDVEFRLRKQQYLLSLDFDIVKNTKKQKVYDEYLNFYINQQDILYKKLLKQYSMKMTEKVDINRKIELYDKIFEVLDEYVRNIVSLKKSNDEDIAKLYSMYETYEVGKLDQVDSLDKRMILIAMSRKLFTHSLPLVIAEKMYIRTLKDIRNLIVDTKIARKRENAYQLLLKAMEQYVDRLLAVKMYWNSD
;
A
#
# COMPACT_ATOMS: atom_id res chain seq x y z
N MET A 1 -44.94 5.57 13.48
CA MET A 1 -43.80 6.23 12.80
C MET A 1 -42.62 5.28 12.84
N SER A 2 -42.38 4.52 11.76
CA SER A 2 -41.24 3.59 11.67
C SER A 2 -40.05 4.30 11.04
N VAL A 3 -38.95 4.43 11.79
CA VAL A 3 -37.67 4.91 11.29
C VAL A 3 -37.11 3.88 10.30
N ARG A 4 -36.93 4.27 9.03
CA ARG A 4 -36.20 3.45 8.06
C ARG A 4 -34.71 3.72 8.27
N GLU A 5 -34.02 2.74 8.83
CA GLU A 5 -32.57 2.63 8.73
C GLU A 5 -32.20 2.36 7.27
N ASN A 6 -31.82 3.40 6.54
CA ASN A 6 -31.12 3.23 5.27
C ASN A 6 -29.64 2.95 5.58
N SER A 7 -29.34 1.75 6.03
CA SER A 7 -27.96 1.26 6.03
C SER A 7 -27.52 1.11 4.58
N LEU A 8 -26.55 1.93 4.17
CA LEU A 8 -25.82 1.73 2.92
C LEU A 8 -25.28 0.30 2.93
N ARG A 9 -25.72 -0.52 1.96
CA ARG A 9 -25.25 -1.88 1.79
C ARG A 9 -23.72 -1.85 1.67
N ILE A 10 -23.06 -2.38 2.69
CA ILE A 10 -21.63 -2.64 2.71
C ILE A 10 -21.36 -3.67 1.60
N TYR A 11 -20.70 -3.23 0.54
CA TYR A 11 -20.23 -4.14 -0.50
C TYR A 11 -19.05 -4.95 0.05
N ASP A 12 -19.06 -6.24 -0.26
CA ASP A 12 -18.11 -7.27 0.15
C ASP A 12 -16.63 -6.79 0.06
N THR A 13 -15.97 -6.68 1.21
CA THR A 13 -14.69 -6.01 1.46
C THR A 13 -13.45 -6.82 1.05
N LYS A 14 -13.58 -7.76 0.09
CA LYS A 14 -12.43 -8.52 -0.47
C LYS A 14 -11.91 -7.95 -1.79
N ARG A 15 -11.84 -6.63 -1.91
CA ARG A 15 -11.09 -5.93 -2.97
C ARG A 15 -10.01 -5.11 -2.26
N THR A 16 -8.75 -5.44 -2.49
CA THR A 16 -7.54 -4.73 -2.00
C THR A 16 -7.78 -3.23 -1.86
N PHE A 17 -7.40 -2.63 -0.72
CA PHE A 17 -7.76 -1.26 -0.33
C PHE A 17 -7.41 -0.23 -1.43
N PHE A 18 -6.36 -0.51 -2.19
CA PHE A 18 -5.95 0.25 -3.36
C PHE A 18 -6.09 -0.59 -4.66
N SER A 19 -7.32 -0.85 -5.10
CA SER A 19 -7.56 -1.23 -6.50
C SER A 19 -7.46 0.01 -7.40
N LYS A 20 -6.75 -0.11 -8.54
CA LYS A 20 -6.54 0.97 -9.53
C LYS A 20 -7.85 1.66 -9.89
N ILE A 21 -7.92 2.98 -9.75
CA ILE A 21 -9.13 3.73 -10.09
C ILE A 21 -9.16 4.04 -11.60
N GLY A 22 -10.32 3.83 -12.23
CA GLY A 22 -10.53 3.85 -13.69
C GLY A 22 -10.46 5.23 -14.36
N SER A 23 -10.21 5.21 -15.68
CA SER A 23 -9.80 6.34 -16.53
C SER A 23 -10.93 7.27 -17.04
N THR A 24 -11.73 7.87 -16.15
CA THR A 24 -12.84 8.78 -16.56
C THR A 24 -12.75 10.15 -15.87
N PHE A 25 -11.58 10.79 -15.94
CA PHE A 25 -11.25 11.98 -15.15
C PHE A 25 -11.45 13.34 -15.86
N SER A 26 -11.61 13.36 -17.19
CA SER A 26 -11.45 14.60 -17.97
C SER A 26 -12.61 15.59 -17.92
N LYS A 27 -13.77 15.23 -17.35
CA LYS A 27 -14.99 16.08 -17.35
C LYS A 27 -15.39 16.69 -16.00
N ILE A 28 -14.66 16.40 -14.91
CA ILE A 28 -15.04 16.81 -13.54
C ILE A 28 -14.43 18.19 -13.16
N PHE A 29 -13.65 18.81 -14.05
CA PHE A 29 -12.86 20.01 -13.76
C PHE A 29 -13.29 21.24 -14.58
N GLU A 30 -14.59 21.55 -14.61
CA GLU A 30 -15.06 22.85 -15.11
C GLU A 30 -15.16 23.90 -13.98
N PRO A 31 -14.83 25.17 -14.26
CA PRO A 31 -14.63 26.21 -13.26
C PRO A 31 -15.97 26.76 -12.75
N THR A 32 -16.52 26.16 -11.70
CA THR A 32 -17.38 26.89 -10.75
C THR A 32 -16.71 26.88 -9.38
N ARG A 33 -17.38 27.15 -8.25
CA ARG A 33 -16.77 27.22 -6.89
C ARG A 33 -15.80 26.05 -6.56
N GLU A 34 -15.94 24.92 -7.26
CA GLU A 34 -15.10 23.72 -7.26
C GLU A 34 -13.70 23.90 -7.89
N GLY A 35 -13.54 24.82 -8.84
CA GLY A 35 -12.25 25.21 -9.41
C GLY A 35 -11.32 25.88 -8.39
N ILE A 36 -11.85 26.54 -7.37
CA ILE A 36 -11.04 27.16 -6.29
C ILE A 36 -10.39 26.09 -5.43
N ASN A 37 -11.10 25.01 -5.06
CA ASN A 37 -10.51 23.91 -4.30
C ASN A 37 -9.40 23.21 -5.10
N ASN A 38 -9.57 23.07 -6.42
CA ASN A 38 -8.53 22.58 -7.31
C ASN A 38 -7.33 23.54 -7.38
N LEU A 39 -7.55 24.85 -7.44
CA LEU A 39 -6.49 25.86 -7.39
C LEU A 39 -5.75 25.86 -6.04
N ILE A 40 -6.46 25.68 -4.92
CA ILE A 40 -5.89 25.56 -3.59
C ILE A 40 -5.01 24.31 -3.51
N ILE A 41 -5.53 23.13 -3.89
CA ILE A 41 -4.74 21.89 -3.88
C ILE A 41 -3.53 22.02 -4.81
N ASN A 42 -3.70 22.58 -6.00
CA ASN A 42 -2.57 22.84 -6.91
C ASN A 42 -1.51 23.74 -6.27
N SER A 43 -1.92 24.79 -5.56
CA SER A 43 -1.02 25.70 -4.85
C SER A 43 -0.28 24.98 -3.71
N LYS A 44 -1.00 24.23 -2.88
CA LYS A 44 -0.42 23.43 -1.79
C LYS A 44 0.52 22.35 -2.32
N ARG A 45 0.16 21.68 -3.42
CA ARG A 45 1.01 20.71 -4.15
C ARG A 45 2.31 21.36 -4.59
N ASN A 46 2.26 22.54 -5.19
CA ASN A 46 3.46 23.24 -5.62
C ASN A 46 4.37 23.59 -4.44
N ASN A 47 3.80 23.97 -3.28
CA ASN A 47 4.59 24.27 -2.08
C ASN A 47 5.22 23.01 -1.49
N VAL A 48 4.49 21.90 -1.39
CA VAL A 48 5.06 20.64 -0.88
C VAL A 48 6.14 20.09 -1.80
N LEU A 49 5.97 20.20 -3.13
CA LEU A 49 6.99 19.79 -4.10
C LEU A 49 8.26 20.65 -4.01
N LYS A 50 8.11 21.96 -3.78
CA LYS A 50 9.26 22.85 -3.51
C LYS A 50 9.97 22.47 -2.21
N GLY A 51 9.22 22.22 -1.14
CA GLY A 51 9.77 21.75 0.14
C GLY A 51 10.52 20.42 -0.02
N PHE A 52 9.92 19.47 -0.74
CA PHE A 52 10.52 18.16 -1.01
C PHE A 52 11.86 18.27 -1.75
N LYS A 53 11.89 19.09 -2.82
CA LYS A 53 13.13 19.38 -3.56
C LYS A 53 14.17 20.10 -2.69
N ALA A 54 13.74 20.98 -1.78
CA ALA A 54 14.65 21.65 -0.86
C ALA A 54 15.31 20.63 0.09
N CYS A 55 14.56 19.70 0.68
CA CYS A 55 15.10 18.65 1.55
C CYS A 55 16.15 17.77 0.85
N GLN A 56 16.02 17.55 -0.46
CA GLN A 56 16.99 16.77 -1.24
C GLN A 56 18.32 17.50 -1.52
N ASN A 57 18.32 18.83 -1.52
CA ASN A 57 19.45 19.65 -2.00
C ASN A 57 20.21 20.40 -0.90
N VAL A 58 19.77 20.29 0.37
CA VAL A 58 20.31 21.09 1.48
C VAL A 58 21.38 20.32 2.27
N LYS A 59 22.52 20.98 2.56
CA LYS A 59 23.60 20.49 3.44
C LYS A 59 23.19 20.54 4.93
N ASP A 60 23.80 19.68 5.76
CA ASP A 60 23.33 19.29 7.10
C ASP A 60 22.90 20.42 8.04
N GLN A 61 23.58 21.58 8.06
CA GLN A 61 23.25 22.68 8.99
C GLN A 61 21.87 23.34 8.73
N LYS A 62 21.34 23.29 7.51
CA LYS A 62 20.01 23.86 7.17
C LYS A 62 18.94 22.79 6.97
N LYS A 63 19.30 21.51 7.11
CA LYS A 63 18.43 20.37 6.83
C LYS A 63 17.22 20.32 7.76
N ALA A 64 17.42 20.54 9.06
CA ALA A 64 16.33 20.57 10.04
C ALA A 64 15.26 21.64 9.73
N ILE A 65 15.68 22.81 9.22
CA ILE A 65 14.75 23.89 8.84
C ILE A 65 13.98 23.49 7.57
N ALA A 66 14.67 22.91 6.58
CA ALA A 66 14.04 22.43 5.36
C ALA A 66 13.01 21.33 5.65
N ASP A 67 13.35 20.37 6.52
CA ASP A 67 12.49 19.28 6.94
C ASP A 67 11.24 19.81 7.67
N ARG A 68 11.40 20.73 8.62
CA ARG A 68 10.27 21.36 9.32
C ARG A 68 9.34 22.12 8.37
N ASN A 69 9.90 22.85 7.41
CA ASN A 69 9.10 23.54 6.38
C ASN A 69 8.36 22.54 5.49
N PHE A 70 9.02 21.46 5.09
CA PHE A 70 8.41 20.39 4.31
C PHE A 70 7.26 19.73 5.08
N GLU A 71 7.45 19.39 6.36
CA GLU A 71 6.39 18.82 7.21
C GLU A 71 5.18 19.76 7.30
N MET A 72 5.41 21.06 7.49
CA MET A 72 4.34 22.06 7.49
C MET A 72 3.60 22.10 6.14
N TYR A 73 4.33 22.16 5.01
CA TYR A 73 3.71 22.16 3.69
C TYR A 73 2.95 20.87 3.40
N TYR A 74 3.50 19.74 3.83
CA TYR A 74 2.89 18.42 3.68
C TYR A 74 1.59 18.32 4.48
N SER A 75 1.56 18.78 5.74
CA SER A 75 0.33 18.83 6.54
C SER A 75 -0.74 19.67 5.86
N LEU A 76 -0.41 20.91 5.48
CA LEU A 76 -1.35 21.82 4.81
C LEU A 76 -1.86 21.27 3.47
N TYR A 77 -1.07 20.43 2.81
CA TYR A 77 -1.44 19.77 1.57
C TYR A 77 -2.38 18.59 1.82
N MET A 78 -2.11 17.75 2.83
CA MET A 78 -3.01 16.68 3.26
C MET A 78 -4.36 17.24 3.69
N ASP A 79 -4.37 18.30 4.50
CA ASP A 79 -5.60 18.95 5.00
C ASP A 79 -6.44 19.50 3.85
N ALA A 80 -5.82 20.09 2.83
CA ALA A 80 -6.53 20.59 1.66
C ALA A 80 -7.21 19.48 0.82
N ILE A 81 -6.59 18.30 0.71
CA ILE A 81 -7.20 17.15 0.02
C ILE A 81 -8.33 16.57 0.89
N ASP A 82 -8.12 16.48 2.19
CA ASP A 82 -9.14 15.99 3.13
C ASP A 82 -10.39 16.87 3.11
N ASP A 83 -10.20 18.19 3.14
CA ASP A 83 -11.26 19.17 3.02
C ASP A 83 -12.00 19.07 1.67
N LEU A 84 -11.31 18.76 0.57
CA LEU A 84 -11.98 18.50 -0.71
C LEU A 84 -12.95 17.32 -0.60
N ILE A 85 -12.53 16.22 0.02
CA ILE A 85 -13.38 15.04 0.17
C ILE A 85 -14.61 15.38 1.01
N ILE A 86 -14.41 15.97 2.19
CA ILE A 86 -15.49 16.25 3.15
C ILE A 86 -16.42 17.36 2.64
N ASN A 87 -15.88 18.44 2.07
CA ASN A 87 -16.68 19.61 1.72
C ASN A 87 -17.19 19.61 0.29
N THR A 88 -16.61 18.78 -0.60
CA THR A 88 -16.97 18.73 -2.03
C THR A 88 -17.54 17.36 -2.39
N ILE A 89 -16.74 16.30 -2.27
CA ILE A 89 -17.15 14.95 -2.71
C ILE A 89 -18.37 14.47 -1.92
N TYR A 90 -18.34 14.57 -0.59
CA TYR A 90 -19.48 14.20 0.26
C TYR A 90 -20.77 14.95 -0.12
N LYS A 91 -20.69 16.26 -0.38
CA LYS A 91 -21.86 17.06 -0.77
C LYS A 91 -22.41 16.61 -2.13
N LYS A 92 -21.54 16.31 -3.09
CA LYS A 92 -21.95 15.77 -4.40
C LYS A 92 -22.62 14.40 -4.27
N VAL A 93 -22.08 13.53 -3.42
CA VAL A 93 -22.66 12.19 -3.16
C VAL A 93 -24.03 12.34 -2.50
N ARG A 94 -24.14 13.18 -1.48
CA ARG A 94 -25.41 13.45 -0.78
C ARG A 94 -26.48 14.03 -1.71
N ASN A 95 -26.09 14.88 -2.65
CA ASN A 95 -27.00 15.52 -3.61
C ASN A 95 -27.24 14.67 -4.87
N ASN A 96 -26.75 13.43 -4.94
CA ASN A 96 -26.87 12.53 -6.10
C ASN A 96 -26.31 13.08 -7.42
N VAL A 97 -25.37 14.03 -7.36
CA VAL A 97 -24.68 14.60 -8.53
C VAL A 97 -23.24 14.10 -8.69
N ALA A 98 -22.76 13.28 -7.74
CA ALA A 98 -21.43 12.68 -7.80
C ALA A 98 -21.31 11.65 -8.93
N SER A 99 -20.15 11.69 -9.59
CA SER A 99 -19.66 10.63 -10.47
C SER A 99 -19.49 9.30 -9.73
N GLU A 100 -19.43 8.20 -10.46
CA GLU A 100 -19.13 6.87 -9.89
C GLU A 100 -17.77 6.86 -9.17
N PHE A 101 -16.79 7.56 -9.74
CA PHE A 101 -15.50 7.79 -9.11
C PHE A 101 -15.62 8.46 -7.74
N GLU A 102 -16.33 9.60 -7.66
CA GLU A 102 -16.51 10.35 -6.41
C GLU A 102 -17.25 9.51 -5.35
N LYS A 103 -18.18 8.64 -5.78
CA LYS A 103 -18.85 7.68 -4.89
C LYS A 103 -17.88 6.61 -4.36
N ASP A 104 -17.04 6.01 -5.22
CA ASP A 104 -16.02 5.04 -4.80
C ASP A 104 -14.99 5.69 -3.86
N ALA A 105 -14.53 6.89 -4.20
CA ALA A 105 -13.62 7.67 -3.37
C ALA A 105 -14.22 7.96 -1.98
N MET A 106 -15.50 8.34 -1.91
CA MET A 106 -16.17 8.54 -0.63
C MET A 106 -16.30 7.23 0.16
N GLY A 107 -16.64 6.13 -0.49
CA GLY A 107 -16.75 4.81 0.13
C GLY A 107 -15.43 4.35 0.76
N ARG A 108 -14.33 4.43 0.01
CA ARG A 108 -12.99 4.10 0.53
C ARG A 108 -12.57 5.01 1.68
N TYR A 109 -12.86 6.30 1.58
CA TYR A 109 -12.58 7.24 2.66
C TYR A 109 -13.30 6.86 3.96
N TYR A 110 -14.59 6.47 3.89
CA TYR A 110 -15.31 5.99 5.07
C TYR A 110 -14.70 4.71 5.66
N ASN A 111 -14.31 3.75 4.82
CA ASN A 111 -13.63 2.55 5.30
C ASN A 111 -12.35 2.87 6.08
N ILE A 112 -11.62 3.91 5.65
CA ILE A 112 -10.43 4.38 6.37
C ILE A 112 -10.81 5.05 7.68
N ILE A 113 -11.85 5.89 7.72
CA ILE A 113 -12.30 6.56 8.93
C ILE A 113 -12.68 5.55 10.03
N HIS A 114 -13.29 4.42 9.66
CA HIS A 114 -13.62 3.35 10.61
C HIS A 114 -12.37 2.75 11.30
N LEU A 115 -11.21 2.73 10.63
CA LEU A 115 -9.96 2.26 11.25
C LEU A 115 -9.55 3.10 12.47
N LYS A 116 -10.06 4.33 12.62
CA LYS A 116 -9.74 5.22 13.74
C LYS A 116 -10.17 4.61 15.08
N GLU A 117 -11.25 3.83 15.09
CA GLU A 117 -11.77 3.18 16.29
C GLU A 117 -10.89 1.97 16.69
N ASP A 118 -10.29 1.30 15.71
CA ASP A 118 -9.50 0.07 15.92
C ASP A 118 -8.01 0.33 16.16
N ASP A 119 -7.39 1.19 15.35
CA ASP A 119 -5.96 1.50 15.38
C ASP A 119 -5.70 2.89 14.80
N ASP A 120 -5.61 3.88 15.69
CA ASP A 120 -5.35 5.28 15.38
C ASP A 120 -4.02 5.50 14.60
N VAL A 121 -3.01 4.65 14.80
CA VAL A 121 -1.76 4.75 14.02
C VAL A 121 -1.97 4.25 12.59
N GLU A 122 -2.60 3.09 12.42
CA GLU A 122 -2.95 2.52 11.10
C GLU A 122 -3.86 3.48 10.34
N PHE A 123 -4.88 4.03 11.01
CA PHE A 123 -5.77 5.06 10.47
C PHE A 123 -5.00 6.24 9.88
N ARG A 124 -4.11 6.88 10.65
CA ARG A 124 -3.35 8.03 10.17
C ARG A 124 -2.50 7.70 8.95
N LEU A 125 -1.85 6.54 8.94
CA LEU A 125 -1.00 6.12 7.82
C LEU A 125 -1.84 5.83 6.58
N ARG A 126 -2.90 5.03 6.71
CA ARG A 126 -3.82 4.68 5.62
C ARG A 126 -4.51 5.90 5.03
N LYS A 127 -4.93 6.86 5.88
CA LYS A 127 -5.50 8.15 5.44
C LYS A 127 -4.52 8.90 4.55
N GLN A 128 -3.27 9.08 4.98
CA GLN A 128 -2.27 9.76 4.15
C GLN A 128 -2.00 9.03 2.82
N GLN A 129 -1.88 7.70 2.84
CA GLN A 129 -1.68 6.91 1.61
C GLN A 129 -2.84 7.11 0.62
N TYR A 130 -4.07 7.18 1.14
CA TYR A 130 -5.26 7.40 0.35
C TYR A 130 -5.36 8.81 -0.23
N LEU A 131 -5.16 9.84 0.59
CA LEU A 131 -5.17 11.24 0.11
C LEU A 131 -4.12 11.46 -0.99
N LEU A 132 -2.90 10.93 -0.80
CA LEU A 132 -1.85 10.98 -1.82
C LEU A 132 -2.25 10.26 -3.12
N SER A 133 -2.85 9.07 -3.01
CA SER A 133 -3.23 8.28 -4.19
C SER A 133 -4.38 8.93 -4.95
N LEU A 134 -5.34 9.52 -4.23
CA LEU A 134 -6.42 10.28 -4.83
C LEU A 134 -5.90 11.44 -5.68
N ASP A 135 -4.97 12.23 -5.14
CA ASP A 135 -4.38 13.34 -5.89
C ASP A 135 -3.42 12.88 -6.98
N PHE A 136 -2.70 11.77 -6.79
CA PHE A 136 -1.86 11.17 -7.82
C PHE A 136 -2.67 10.77 -9.05
N ASP A 137 -3.83 10.15 -8.89
CA ASP A 137 -4.71 9.79 -10.00
C ASP A 137 -5.22 11.04 -10.75
N ILE A 138 -5.46 12.15 -10.05
CA ILE A 138 -5.78 13.45 -10.68
C ILE A 138 -4.60 13.95 -11.52
N VAL A 139 -3.39 13.96 -10.95
CA VAL A 139 -2.17 14.46 -11.61
C VAL A 139 -1.80 13.58 -12.81
N LYS A 140 -1.94 12.25 -12.70
CA LYS A 140 -1.67 11.27 -13.76
C LYS A 140 -2.53 11.49 -15.00
N ASN A 141 -3.77 11.95 -14.82
CA ASN A 141 -4.68 12.25 -15.93
C ASN A 141 -4.47 13.65 -16.52
N THR A 142 -3.51 14.43 -16.01
CA THR A 142 -3.18 15.75 -16.55
C THR A 142 -2.27 15.64 -17.78
N LYS A 143 -2.50 16.46 -18.81
CA LYS A 143 -1.65 16.52 -20.03
C LYS A 143 -0.24 17.11 -19.83
N LYS A 144 0.17 17.42 -18.60
CA LYS A 144 1.41 18.16 -18.28
C LYS A 144 2.48 17.20 -17.75
N GLN A 145 3.27 16.64 -18.64
CA GLN A 145 4.30 15.63 -18.30
C GLN A 145 5.26 16.08 -17.20
N LYS A 146 5.76 17.32 -17.26
CA LYS A 146 6.68 17.86 -16.24
C LYS A 146 6.08 17.85 -14.82
N VAL A 147 4.79 18.19 -14.69
CA VAL A 147 4.10 18.18 -13.38
C VAL A 147 3.93 16.74 -12.90
N TYR A 148 3.58 15.83 -13.81
CA TYR A 148 3.48 14.41 -13.51
C TYR A 148 4.81 13.84 -13.02
N ASP A 149 5.92 14.06 -13.72
CA ASP A 149 7.22 13.48 -13.36
C ASP A 149 7.72 13.98 -12.00
N GLU A 150 7.57 15.29 -11.73
CA GLU A 150 7.93 15.87 -10.43
C GLU A 150 7.08 15.30 -9.30
N TYR A 151 5.78 15.17 -9.52
CA TYR A 151 4.86 14.63 -8.53
C TYR A 151 5.03 13.12 -8.35
N LEU A 152 5.34 12.37 -9.40
CA LEU A 152 5.60 10.93 -9.35
C LEU A 152 6.76 10.62 -8.39
N ASN A 153 7.86 11.35 -8.48
CA ASN A 153 9.01 11.17 -7.59
C ASN A 153 8.63 11.43 -6.11
N PHE A 154 7.90 12.53 -5.87
CA PHE A 154 7.38 12.85 -4.54
C PHE A 154 6.42 11.76 -4.02
N TYR A 155 5.45 11.35 -4.84
CA TYR A 155 4.46 10.35 -4.50
C TYR A 155 5.11 9.03 -4.11
N ILE A 156 6.03 8.51 -4.95
CA ILE A 156 6.76 7.28 -4.68
C ILE A 156 7.52 7.38 -3.35
N ASN A 157 8.23 8.49 -3.13
CA ASN A 157 9.01 8.68 -1.90
C ASN A 157 8.12 8.70 -0.64
N GLN A 158 6.99 9.41 -0.68
CA GLN A 158 6.08 9.46 0.47
C GLN A 158 5.38 8.13 0.71
N GLN A 159 4.95 7.45 -0.36
CA GLN A 159 4.38 6.10 -0.26
C GLN A 159 5.38 5.13 0.37
N ASP A 160 6.65 5.14 -0.06
CA ASP A 160 7.69 4.32 0.58
C ASP A 160 7.75 4.51 2.08
N ILE A 161 7.76 5.76 2.54
CA ILE A 161 7.82 6.09 3.97
C ILE A 161 6.57 5.56 4.69
N LEU A 162 5.38 5.72 4.11
CA LEU A 162 4.12 5.30 4.71
C LEU A 162 4.01 3.77 4.78
N TYR A 163 4.32 3.06 3.70
CA TYR A 163 4.36 1.60 3.66
C TYR A 163 5.40 1.05 4.66
N LYS A 164 6.59 1.65 4.74
CA LYS A 164 7.62 1.32 5.74
C LYS A 164 7.12 1.49 7.18
N LYS A 165 6.40 2.57 7.48
CA LYS A 165 5.82 2.81 8.80
C LYS A 165 4.72 1.81 9.12
N LEU A 166 3.87 1.47 8.16
CA LEU A 166 2.77 0.53 8.33
C LEU A 166 3.27 -0.90 8.60
N LEU A 167 4.25 -1.37 7.83
CA LEU A 167 4.89 -2.67 8.05
C LEU A 167 5.58 -2.73 9.42
N LYS A 168 6.22 -1.63 9.85
CA LYS A 168 6.85 -1.53 11.17
C LYS A 168 5.81 -1.62 12.29
N GLN A 169 4.67 -0.95 12.13
CA GLN A 169 3.56 -0.99 13.08
C GLN A 169 3.02 -2.42 13.26
N TYR A 170 2.73 -3.15 12.17
CA TYR A 170 2.28 -4.54 12.28
C TYR A 170 3.36 -5.46 12.84
N SER A 171 4.62 -5.25 12.46
CA SER A 171 5.76 -6.01 12.99
C SER A 171 5.89 -5.84 14.51
N MET A 172 5.74 -4.62 15.03
CA MET A 172 5.80 -4.34 16.47
C MET A 172 4.66 -4.99 17.25
N LYS A 173 3.48 -5.10 16.64
CA LYS A 173 2.33 -5.79 17.25
C LYS A 173 2.50 -7.30 17.33
N MET A 174 3.43 -7.88 16.56
CA MET A 174 3.69 -9.32 16.52
C MET A 174 4.54 -9.81 17.69
N THR A 175 4.10 -9.55 18.93
CA THR A 175 4.78 -10.01 20.15
C THR A 175 4.40 -11.46 20.50
N GLU A 176 5.19 -12.12 21.33
CA GLU A 176 4.95 -13.52 21.72
C GLU A 176 3.63 -13.72 22.47
N LYS A 177 3.21 -12.72 23.25
CA LYS A 177 2.02 -12.73 24.11
C LYS A 177 0.69 -12.61 23.33
N VAL A 178 0.74 -12.34 22.03
CA VAL A 178 -0.47 -12.22 21.20
C VAL A 178 -1.08 -13.58 20.89
N ASP A 179 -2.41 -13.66 20.92
CA ASP A 179 -3.17 -14.84 20.55
C ASP A 179 -2.89 -15.31 19.11
N ILE A 180 -3.07 -16.61 18.86
CA ILE A 180 -2.79 -17.25 17.57
C ILE A 180 -3.65 -16.65 16.45
N ASN A 181 -4.95 -16.41 16.68
CA ASN A 181 -5.82 -15.85 15.64
C ASN A 181 -5.40 -14.43 15.28
N ARG A 182 -5.06 -13.63 16.30
CA ARG A 182 -4.57 -12.26 16.08
C ARG A 182 -3.21 -12.23 15.36
N LYS A 183 -2.34 -13.22 15.61
CA LYS A 183 -1.09 -13.39 14.84
C LYS A 183 -1.38 -13.69 13.37
N ILE A 184 -2.36 -14.56 13.08
CA ILE A 184 -2.79 -14.88 11.70
C ILE A 184 -3.28 -13.61 10.99
N GLU A 185 -4.18 -12.85 11.63
CA GLU A 185 -4.67 -11.58 11.08
C GLU A 185 -3.54 -10.59 10.78
N LEU A 186 -2.55 -10.47 11.68
CA LEU A 186 -1.40 -9.60 11.47
C LEU A 186 -0.52 -10.07 10.29
N TYR A 187 -0.36 -11.38 10.09
CA TYR A 187 0.36 -11.89 8.91
C TYR A 187 -0.38 -11.55 7.62
N ASP A 188 -1.69 -11.77 7.58
CA ASP A 188 -2.51 -11.45 6.41
C ASP A 188 -2.44 -9.94 6.10
N LYS A 189 -2.56 -9.08 7.12
CA LYS A 189 -2.36 -7.62 6.95
C LYS A 189 -0.97 -7.27 6.38
N ILE A 190 0.10 -7.92 6.83
CA ILE A 190 1.45 -7.69 6.27
C ILE A 190 1.50 -8.10 4.80
N PHE A 191 0.94 -9.27 4.44
CA PHE A 191 0.88 -9.71 3.05
C PHE A 191 0.05 -8.76 2.17
N GLU A 192 -1.09 -8.28 2.66
CA GLU A 192 -1.91 -7.28 1.96
C GLU A 192 -1.11 -6.01 1.68
N VAL A 193 -0.40 -5.49 2.68
CA VAL A 193 0.44 -4.30 2.52
C VAL A 193 1.59 -4.51 1.52
N LEU A 194 2.23 -5.68 1.56
CA LEU A 194 3.26 -6.03 0.58
C LEU A 194 2.68 -6.13 -0.84
N ASP A 195 1.53 -6.80 -1.01
CA ASP A 195 0.84 -6.92 -2.29
C ASP A 195 0.46 -5.56 -2.85
N GLU A 196 -0.15 -4.70 -2.04
CA GLU A 196 -0.52 -3.34 -2.42
C GLU A 196 0.69 -2.49 -2.82
N TYR A 197 1.78 -2.57 -2.07
CA TYR A 197 3.01 -1.86 -2.40
C TYR A 197 3.61 -2.34 -3.72
N VAL A 198 3.69 -3.65 -3.94
CA VAL A 198 4.24 -4.21 -5.17
C VAL A 198 3.37 -3.82 -6.37
N ARG A 199 2.05 -3.97 -6.26
CA ARG A 199 1.10 -3.61 -7.31
C ARG A 199 1.16 -2.11 -7.66
N ASN A 200 1.12 -1.25 -6.64
CA ASN A 200 0.86 0.17 -6.85
C ASN A 200 2.12 1.05 -6.89
N ILE A 201 3.21 0.64 -6.23
CA ILE A 201 4.41 1.47 -6.09
C ILE A 201 5.60 0.87 -6.84
N VAL A 202 5.85 -0.45 -6.72
CA VAL A 202 6.97 -1.07 -7.46
C VAL A 202 6.78 -0.95 -8.96
N SER A 203 5.55 -1.09 -9.45
CA SER A 203 5.20 -0.86 -10.86
C SER A 203 5.54 0.54 -11.39
N LEU A 204 5.59 1.55 -10.50
CA LEU A 204 5.92 2.93 -10.84
C LEU A 204 7.43 3.21 -10.69
N LYS A 205 8.11 2.45 -9.83
CA LYS A 205 9.55 2.50 -9.66
C LYS A 205 10.20 1.75 -10.81
N LYS A 206 10.75 2.47 -11.78
CA LYS A 206 11.70 1.90 -12.74
C LYS A 206 12.95 1.44 -11.99
N SER A 207 12.88 0.26 -11.37
CA SER A 207 13.94 -0.28 -10.52
C SER A 207 15.11 -0.73 -11.37
N ASN A 208 16.32 -0.27 -11.03
CA ASN A 208 17.56 -0.74 -11.66
C ASN A 208 18.10 -2.02 -10.99
N ASP A 209 17.47 -2.49 -9.91
CA ASP A 209 17.85 -3.73 -9.23
C ASP A 209 17.27 -4.93 -10.00
N GLU A 210 18.16 -5.73 -10.60
CA GLU A 210 17.80 -6.92 -11.38
C GLU A 210 17.03 -7.97 -10.57
N ASP A 211 17.33 -8.14 -9.28
CA ASP A 211 16.62 -9.11 -8.44
C ASP A 211 15.18 -8.67 -8.22
N ILE A 212 14.98 -7.38 -7.95
CA ILE A 212 13.63 -6.80 -7.79
C ILE A 212 12.87 -6.91 -9.11
N ALA A 213 13.51 -6.64 -10.24
CA ALA A 213 12.88 -6.76 -11.56
C ALA A 213 12.46 -8.21 -11.88
N LYS A 214 13.33 -9.19 -11.59
CA LYS A 214 13.03 -10.62 -11.75
C LYS A 214 11.85 -11.05 -10.86
N LEU A 215 11.88 -10.69 -9.57
CA LEU A 215 10.79 -11.00 -8.65
C LEU A 215 9.48 -10.33 -9.05
N TYR A 216 9.54 -9.09 -9.53
CA TYR A 216 8.37 -8.37 -10.02
C TYR A 216 7.77 -9.04 -11.26
N SER A 217 8.58 -9.47 -12.21
CA SER A 217 8.11 -10.20 -13.38
C SER A 217 7.41 -11.51 -13.00
N MET A 218 7.94 -12.25 -12.01
CA MET A 218 7.25 -13.43 -11.48
C MET A 218 5.92 -13.05 -10.80
N TYR A 219 5.90 -11.96 -10.02
CA TYR A 219 4.69 -11.45 -9.38
C TYR A 219 3.59 -11.10 -10.40
N GLU A 220 3.93 -10.47 -11.52
CA GLU A 220 2.96 -10.07 -12.56
C GLU A 220 2.19 -11.26 -13.15
N THR A 221 2.80 -12.44 -13.22
CA THR A 221 2.11 -13.65 -13.68
C THR A 221 0.89 -14.01 -12.82
N TYR A 222 0.88 -13.58 -11.56
CA TYR A 222 -0.19 -13.82 -10.60
C TYR A 222 -1.25 -12.70 -10.53
N GLU A 223 -1.12 -11.66 -11.36
CA GLU A 223 -2.12 -10.59 -11.45
C GLU A 223 -3.20 -10.90 -12.52
N VAL A 224 -3.01 -11.96 -13.31
CA VAL A 224 -3.91 -12.35 -14.39
C VAL A 224 -4.71 -13.60 -13.99
N GLY A 225 -6.04 -13.49 -14.04
CA GLY A 225 -6.95 -14.61 -13.79
C GLY A 225 -7.20 -14.89 -12.31
N LYS A 226 -7.87 -16.02 -12.04
CA LYS A 226 -8.19 -16.46 -10.68
C LYS A 226 -7.11 -17.42 -10.20
N LEU A 227 -6.37 -17.02 -9.17
CA LEU A 227 -5.34 -17.83 -8.56
C LEU A 227 -5.94 -19.03 -7.83
N ASP A 228 -5.31 -20.19 -7.97
CA ASP A 228 -5.58 -21.31 -7.09
C ASP A 228 -4.79 -21.18 -5.76
N GLN A 229 -4.90 -22.19 -4.89
CA GLN A 229 -4.22 -22.16 -3.58
C GLN A 229 -2.70 -22.27 -3.70
N VAL A 230 -2.18 -23.01 -4.69
CA VAL A 230 -0.74 -23.13 -4.95
C VAL A 230 -0.21 -21.79 -5.43
N ASP A 231 -0.89 -21.19 -6.42
CA ASP A 231 -0.51 -19.89 -6.97
C ASP A 231 -0.50 -18.80 -5.89
N SER A 232 -1.52 -18.81 -5.02
CA SER A 232 -1.63 -17.84 -3.92
C SER A 232 -0.48 -17.96 -2.91
N LEU A 233 -0.01 -19.19 -2.64
CA LEU A 233 1.11 -19.43 -1.74
C LEU A 233 2.46 -19.11 -2.39
N ASP A 234 2.65 -19.38 -3.68
CA ASP A 234 3.86 -18.96 -4.40
C ASP A 234 3.94 -17.43 -4.50
N LYS A 235 2.81 -16.76 -4.75
CA LYS A 235 2.72 -15.29 -4.70
C LYS A 235 3.17 -14.76 -3.34
N ARG A 236 2.72 -15.37 -2.23
CA ARG A 236 3.17 -15.01 -0.87
C ARG A 236 4.69 -15.17 -0.72
N MET A 237 5.29 -16.25 -1.22
CA MET A 237 6.73 -16.43 -1.20
C MET A 237 7.49 -15.33 -1.94
N ILE A 238 7.02 -14.93 -3.11
CA ILE A 238 7.61 -13.83 -3.89
C ILE A 238 7.53 -12.51 -3.10
N LEU A 239 6.39 -12.23 -2.47
CA LEU A 239 6.22 -11.05 -1.63
C LEU A 239 7.20 -11.04 -0.45
N ILE A 240 7.45 -12.19 0.20
CA ILE A 240 8.46 -12.28 1.26
C ILE A 240 9.85 -12.00 0.67
N ALA A 241 10.20 -12.59 -0.48
CA ALA A 241 11.49 -12.34 -1.15
C ALA A 241 11.72 -10.85 -1.41
N MET A 242 10.70 -10.18 -1.98
CA MET A 242 10.73 -8.74 -2.27
C MET A 242 10.88 -7.92 -0.99
N SER A 243 10.17 -8.30 0.08
CA SER A 243 10.24 -7.57 1.35
C SER A 243 11.62 -7.61 2.00
N ARG A 244 12.39 -8.70 1.82
CA ARG A 244 13.77 -8.80 2.31
C ARG A 244 14.72 -7.80 1.65
N LYS A 245 14.42 -7.32 0.44
CA LYS A 245 15.21 -6.29 -0.26
C LYS A 245 14.66 -4.89 0.02
N LEU A 246 13.34 -4.72 -0.03
CA LEU A 246 12.68 -3.42 0.01
C LEU A 246 12.44 -2.86 1.42
N PHE A 247 12.32 -3.74 2.42
CA PHE A 247 11.82 -3.39 3.76
C PHE A 247 12.68 -3.96 4.91
N THR A 248 13.98 -4.14 4.71
CA THR A 248 14.91 -4.74 5.71
C THR A 248 14.74 -4.24 7.15
N HIS A 249 14.59 -2.92 7.34
CA HIS A 249 14.44 -2.29 8.65
C HIS A 249 12.98 -2.16 9.13
N SER A 250 12.03 -2.20 8.21
CA SER A 250 10.59 -2.06 8.50
C SER A 250 9.91 -3.39 8.76
N LEU A 251 10.44 -4.46 8.18
CA LEU A 251 10.03 -5.84 8.39
C LEU A 251 11.26 -6.63 8.89
N PRO A 252 11.48 -6.64 10.22
CA PRO A 252 12.65 -7.25 10.82
C PRO A 252 12.82 -8.71 10.43
N LEU A 253 14.07 -9.19 10.45
CA LEU A 253 14.42 -10.56 10.05
C LEU A 253 13.59 -11.62 10.79
N VAL A 254 13.37 -11.45 12.09
CA VAL A 254 12.57 -12.34 12.93
C VAL A 254 11.11 -12.41 12.46
N ILE A 255 10.54 -11.31 11.97
CA ILE A 255 9.17 -11.31 11.45
C ILE A 255 9.12 -11.99 10.08
N ALA A 256 10.06 -11.67 9.19
CA ALA A 256 10.16 -12.33 7.89
C ALA A 256 10.37 -13.85 8.02
N GLU A 257 11.14 -14.31 9.01
CA GLU A 257 11.28 -15.72 9.37
C GLU A 257 9.95 -16.35 9.70
N LYS A 258 9.19 -15.73 10.59
CA LYS A 258 7.88 -16.23 10.98
C LYS A 258 6.91 -16.29 9.80
N MET A 259 6.99 -15.33 8.87
CA MET A 259 6.21 -15.35 7.63
C MET A 259 6.57 -16.53 6.72
N TYR A 260 7.87 -16.82 6.55
CA TYR A 260 8.33 -18.00 5.81
C TYR A 260 7.84 -19.29 6.48
N ILE A 261 8.04 -19.44 7.79
CA ILE A 261 7.59 -20.61 8.55
C ILE A 261 6.07 -20.81 8.42
N ARG A 262 5.30 -19.72 8.48
CA ARG A 262 3.85 -19.79 8.29
C ARG A 262 3.49 -20.27 6.89
N THR A 263 4.10 -19.69 5.86
CA THR A 263 3.86 -20.07 4.46
C THR A 263 4.22 -21.54 4.22
N LEU A 264 5.33 -22.02 4.78
CA LEU A 264 5.73 -23.43 4.72
C LEU A 264 4.70 -24.36 5.38
N LYS A 265 4.14 -23.96 6.53
CA LYS A 265 3.06 -24.71 7.19
C LYS A 265 1.78 -24.72 6.35
N ASP A 266 1.44 -23.60 5.73
CA ASP A 266 0.26 -23.51 4.85
C ASP A 266 0.42 -24.39 3.59
N ILE A 267 1.62 -24.43 2.99
CA ILE A 267 1.95 -25.36 1.89
C ILE A 267 1.86 -26.82 2.35
N ARG A 268 2.39 -27.14 3.55
CA ARG A 268 2.28 -28.49 4.12
C ARG A 268 0.83 -28.92 4.30
N ASN A 269 -0.02 -28.05 4.85
CA ASN A 269 -1.44 -28.33 5.04
C ASN A 269 -2.13 -28.54 3.68
N LEU A 270 -1.81 -27.71 2.67
CA LEU A 270 -2.32 -27.87 1.32
C LEU A 270 -1.99 -29.25 0.73
N ILE A 271 -0.77 -29.75 0.93
CA ILE A 271 -0.36 -31.09 0.49
C ILE A 271 -1.24 -32.17 1.13
N VAL A 272 -1.46 -32.08 2.44
CA VAL A 272 -2.26 -33.06 3.20
C VAL A 272 -3.72 -33.06 2.74
N ASP A 273 -4.30 -31.87 2.54
CA ASP A 273 -5.71 -31.72 2.18
C ASP A 273 -5.98 -32.04 0.70
N THR A 274 -4.97 -31.94 -0.16
CA THR A 274 -5.12 -32.15 -1.60
C THR A 274 -5.29 -33.63 -1.94
N LYS A 275 -6.49 -34.04 -2.35
CA LYS A 275 -6.79 -35.43 -2.76
C LYS A 275 -6.27 -35.79 -4.16
N ILE A 276 -6.09 -34.81 -5.04
CA ILE A 276 -5.71 -35.02 -6.44
C ILE A 276 -4.19 -35.13 -6.54
N ALA A 277 -3.68 -36.30 -6.98
CA ALA A 277 -2.25 -36.60 -7.02
C ALA A 277 -1.41 -35.53 -7.76
N ARG A 278 -1.83 -35.11 -8.96
CA ARG A 278 -1.12 -34.08 -9.73
C ARG A 278 -1.04 -32.72 -9.01
N LYS A 279 -2.12 -32.29 -8.35
CA LYS A 279 -2.12 -31.03 -7.59
C LYS A 279 -1.26 -31.14 -6.32
N ARG A 280 -1.26 -32.33 -5.70
CA ARG A 280 -0.41 -32.62 -4.55
C ARG A 280 1.07 -32.56 -4.93
N GLU A 281 1.44 -33.12 -6.08
CA GLU A 281 2.79 -33.03 -6.63
C GLU A 281 3.22 -31.57 -6.83
N ASN A 282 2.38 -30.74 -7.45
CA ASN A 282 2.67 -29.30 -7.59
C ASN A 282 2.89 -28.61 -6.22
N ALA A 283 2.10 -28.95 -5.20
CA ALA A 283 2.28 -28.42 -3.86
C ALA A 283 3.58 -28.91 -3.19
N TYR A 284 4.02 -30.14 -3.45
CA TYR A 284 5.34 -30.63 -3.03
C TYR A 284 6.48 -29.87 -3.70
N GLN A 285 6.40 -29.63 -5.02
CA GLN A 285 7.40 -28.83 -5.74
C GLN A 285 7.47 -27.41 -5.19
N LEU A 286 6.32 -26.81 -4.87
CA LEU A 286 6.27 -25.51 -4.20
C LEU A 286 6.94 -25.55 -2.82
N LEU A 287 6.74 -26.62 -2.03
CA LEU A 287 7.40 -26.76 -0.73
C LEU A 287 8.92 -26.81 -0.84
N LEU A 288 9.46 -27.56 -1.81
CA LEU A 288 10.92 -27.63 -2.04
C LEU A 288 11.48 -26.25 -2.40
N LYS A 289 10.86 -25.58 -3.37
CA LYS A 289 11.21 -24.20 -3.76
C LYS A 289 11.14 -23.24 -2.56
N ALA A 290 10.12 -23.37 -1.71
CA ALA A 290 9.95 -22.55 -0.52
C ALA A 290 11.07 -22.76 0.51
N MET A 291 11.51 -24.01 0.69
CA MET A 291 12.60 -24.37 1.59
C MET A 291 13.93 -23.82 1.09
N GLU A 292 14.24 -23.99 -0.21
CA GLU A 292 15.45 -23.42 -0.83
C GLU A 292 15.47 -21.89 -0.67
N GLN A 293 14.38 -21.21 -1.01
CA GLN A 293 14.28 -19.77 -0.87
C GLN A 293 14.43 -19.31 0.59
N TYR A 294 13.86 -20.05 1.54
CA TYR A 294 13.99 -19.76 2.97
C TYR A 294 15.45 -19.87 3.43
N VAL A 295 16.17 -20.90 2.97
CA VAL A 295 17.59 -21.08 3.26
C VAL A 295 18.40 -19.94 2.65
N ASP A 296 18.31 -19.73 1.33
CA ASP A 296 19.17 -18.81 0.60
C ASP A 296 18.92 -17.34 0.94
N ARG A 297 17.65 -16.93 1.06
CA ARG A 297 17.27 -15.53 1.22
C ARG A 297 17.16 -15.08 2.68
N LEU A 298 17.16 -16.01 3.62
CA LEU A 298 16.99 -15.69 5.03
C LEU A 298 18.05 -16.32 5.93
N LEU A 299 18.18 -17.65 5.92
CA LEU A 299 19.08 -18.34 6.85
C LEU A 299 20.56 -18.11 6.51
N ALA A 300 20.93 -18.11 5.24
CA ALA A 300 22.30 -17.81 4.81
C ALA A 300 22.74 -16.43 5.32
N VAL A 301 21.85 -15.43 5.27
CA VAL A 301 22.10 -14.07 5.77
C VAL A 301 22.27 -14.02 7.30
N LYS A 302 21.67 -14.95 8.05
CA LYS A 302 21.88 -15.07 9.51
C LYS A 302 23.26 -15.63 9.85
N MET A 303 23.76 -16.58 9.06
CA MET A 303 25.01 -17.30 9.36
C MET A 303 26.25 -16.40 9.30
N TYR A 304 26.24 -15.33 8.49
CA TYR A 304 27.35 -14.37 8.40
C TYR A 304 27.54 -13.48 9.64
N TRP A 305 26.69 -13.60 10.67
CA TRP A 305 26.83 -12.84 11.92
C TRP A 305 27.44 -13.65 13.08
N ASN A 306 27.81 -14.92 12.86
CA ASN A 306 28.40 -15.79 13.87
C ASN A 306 29.91 -16.04 13.66
N SER A 307 30.62 -15.08 13.08
CA SER A 307 32.07 -15.13 12.95
C SER A 307 32.71 -13.92 13.64
N ASP A 308 32.56 -13.87 14.96
CA ASP A 308 33.44 -13.18 15.90
C ASP A 308 33.66 -14.09 17.11
#